data_AF-A0A258U573-F1
#
_entry.id   AF-A0A258U573-F1
#
_cell.length_a   1.000
_cell.length_b   1.000
_cell.length_c   1.000
_cell.angle_alpha   90.00
_cell.angle_beta   90.00
_cell.angle_gamma   90.00
#
_symmetry.space_group_name_H-M   'P 1'
#
loop_
_entity.id
_entity.type
_entity.pdbx_description
1 polymer ?
#
loop_
_entity_poly.entity_id
_entity_poly.type
_entity_poly.pdbx_seq_one_letter_code
_entity_poly.pdbx_strand_id
1 'polypeptide(L)'
;MAIKDIILWRHADAEMATARQDDISRALTSKGVKQSRLMAKWLNKYLPKNTQVLVSPALRALQTAEPLDFKSEIVEALQPDTSLQNILNVLGQYSADSVMLIGHQPWIGALIAHLLSGDDKAISVKKGAVWWLRLSQQSKGGYQL
;
A
#
# COMPACT_ATOMS: atom_id res chain seq x y z
N MET A 1 9.34 3.97 -16.22
CA MET A 1 8.52 4.55 -15.13
C MET A 1 9.27 5.71 -14.51
N ALA A 2 8.59 6.81 -14.17
CA ALA A 2 9.21 7.95 -13.46
C ALA A 2 9.27 7.74 -11.93
N ILE A 3 8.55 6.73 -11.41
CA ILE A 3 8.50 6.39 -9.99
C ILE A 3 9.89 5.97 -9.52
N LYS A 4 10.40 6.69 -8.52
CA LYS A 4 11.68 6.42 -7.84
C LYS A 4 11.46 5.73 -6.50
N ASP A 5 10.39 6.11 -5.79
CA ASP A 5 10.07 5.57 -4.47
C ASP A 5 8.67 4.93 -4.48
N ILE A 6 8.59 3.65 -4.07
CA ILE A 6 7.35 2.93 -3.82
C ILE A 6 7.24 2.66 -2.32
N ILE A 7 6.20 3.21 -1.71
CA ILE A 7 5.88 3.03 -0.29
C ILE A 7 4.66 2.11 -0.20
N LEU A 8 4.75 1.06 0.60
CA LEU A 8 3.70 0.06 0.76
C LEU A 8 3.32 -0.01 2.22
N TRP A 9 2.08 0.33 2.53
CA TRP A 9 1.57 0.28 3.88
C TRP A 9 0.42 -0.73 3.97
N ARG A 10 0.68 -1.87 4.61
CA ARG A 10 -0.41 -2.79 4.93
C ARG A 10 -1.31 -2.15 5.98
N HIS A 11 -2.63 -2.22 5.77
CA HIS A 11 -3.62 -1.75 6.73
C HIS A 11 -3.30 -2.21 8.17
N ALA A 12 -3.62 -1.36 9.14
CA ALA A 12 -3.40 -1.63 10.55
C ALA A 12 -4.33 -2.74 11.08
N ASP A 13 -4.19 -3.10 12.35
CA ASP A 13 -5.02 -4.17 12.93
C ASP A 13 -6.52 -3.89 12.80
N ALA A 14 -7.25 -4.85 12.22
CA ALA A 14 -8.66 -4.76 11.90
C ALA A 14 -9.44 -5.87 12.57
N GLU A 15 -10.71 -5.60 12.85
CA GLU A 15 -11.67 -6.54 13.43
C GLU A 15 -11.69 -7.85 12.65
N MET A 16 -12.07 -8.95 13.31
CA MET A 16 -12.24 -10.22 12.62
C MET A 16 -13.49 -10.17 11.74
N ALA A 17 -13.42 -10.82 10.58
CA ALA A 17 -14.62 -11.05 9.78
C ALA A 17 -15.60 -11.89 10.60
N THR A 18 -16.87 -11.50 10.59
CA THR A 18 -17.95 -12.30 11.16
C THR A 18 -18.85 -12.78 10.01
N ALA A 19 -19.58 -13.88 10.20
CA ALA A 19 -20.48 -14.42 9.17
C ALA A 19 -21.61 -13.45 8.75
N ARG A 20 -21.79 -12.34 9.48
CA ARG A 20 -22.86 -11.34 9.26
C ARG A 20 -22.33 -10.02 8.68
N GLN A 21 -21.04 -9.92 8.40
CA GLN A 21 -20.41 -8.67 7.98
C GLN A 21 -19.54 -8.90 6.74
N ASP A 22 -19.72 -8.06 5.72
CA ASP A 22 -18.88 -8.08 4.53
C ASP A 22 -17.44 -7.73 4.89
N ASP A 23 -16.46 -8.48 4.36
CA ASP A 23 -15.04 -8.28 4.69
C ASP A 23 -14.59 -6.84 4.47
N ILE A 24 -15.06 -6.21 3.40
CA ILE A 24 -14.68 -4.84 3.02
C ILE A 24 -15.09 -3.79 4.07
N SER A 25 -16.13 -4.09 4.87
CA SER A 25 -16.69 -3.21 5.89
C SER A 25 -16.02 -3.34 7.26
N ARG A 26 -15.04 -4.24 7.41
CA ARG A 26 -14.31 -4.42 8.68
C ARG A 26 -13.55 -3.16 9.05
N ALA A 27 -13.80 -2.67 10.26
CA ALA A 27 -13.11 -1.50 10.80
C ALA A 27 -11.75 -1.87 11.42
N LEU A 28 -10.91 -0.87 11.65
CA LEU A 28 -9.75 -0.98 12.52
C LEU A 28 -10.20 -1.24 13.96
N THR A 29 -9.43 -2.07 14.67
CA THR A 29 -9.58 -2.19 16.12
C THR A 29 -9.04 -0.92 16.80
N SER A 30 -9.35 -0.71 18.09
CA SER A 30 -8.73 0.37 18.88
C SER A 30 -7.20 0.31 18.87
N LYS A 31 -6.63 -0.90 18.76
CA LYS A 31 -5.19 -1.10 18.56
C LYS A 31 -4.76 -0.63 17.17
N GLY A 32 -5.50 -1.01 16.12
CA GLY A 32 -5.25 -0.58 14.76
C GLY A 32 -5.24 0.94 14.59
N VAL A 33 -6.21 1.64 15.20
CA VAL A 33 -6.28 3.11 15.18
C VAL A 33 -5.03 3.74 15.82
N LYS A 34 -4.53 3.18 16.93
CA LYS A 34 -3.29 3.66 17.56
C LYS A 34 -2.07 3.41 16.67
N GLN A 35 -2.01 2.24 16.02
CA GLN A 35 -0.94 1.90 15.08
C GLN A 35 -0.94 2.84 13.87
N SER A 36 -2.13 3.11 13.29
CA SER A 36 -2.24 3.98 12.11
C SER A 36 -1.79 5.40 12.44
N ARG A 37 -2.23 5.97 13.56
CA ARG A 37 -1.81 7.31 14.01
C ARG A 37 -0.30 7.40 14.26
N LEU A 38 0.30 6.39 14.88
CA LEU A 38 1.74 6.39 15.16
C LEU A 38 2.56 6.37 13.87
N MET A 39 2.18 5.50 12.93
CA MET A 39 2.88 5.38 11.65
C MET A 39 2.64 6.61 10.76
N ALA A 40 1.40 7.11 10.69
CA ALA A 40 1.08 8.34 9.97
C ALA A 40 1.88 9.53 10.50
N LYS A 41 2.05 9.66 11.82
CA LYS A 41 2.92 10.70 12.40
C LYS A 41 4.35 10.64 11.87
N TRP A 42 4.90 9.44 11.71
CA TRP A 42 6.22 9.25 11.12
C TRP A 42 6.20 9.57 9.62
N LEU A 43 5.24 9.02 8.86
CA LEU A 43 5.10 9.26 7.42
C LEU A 43 4.91 10.74 7.08
N ASN A 44 4.07 11.47 7.80
CA ASN A 44 3.84 12.91 7.60
C ASN A 44 5.12 13.75 7.74
N LYS A 45 6.11 13.26 8.51
CA LYS A 45 7.40 13.93 8.68
C LYS A 45 8.38 13.64 7.54
N TYR A 46 8.31 12.46 6.92
CA TYR A 46 9.38 11.94 6.06
C TYR A 46 8.97 11.73 4.60
N LEU A 47 7.68 11.51 4.30
CA LEU A 47 7.22 11.34 2.93
C LEU A 47 7.54 12.58 2.07
N PRO A 48 8.00 12.40 0.83
CA PRO A 48 8.11 13.49 -0.13
C PRO A 48 6.77 14.21 -0.29
N LYS A 49 6.78 15.55 -0.33
CA LYS A 49 5.54 16.36 -0.39
C LYS A 49 4.65 16.05 -1.59
N ASN A 50 5.23 15.57 -2.69
CA ASN A 50 4.55 15.20 -3.92
C ASN A 50 4.21 13.71 -4.02
N THR A 51 4.25 12.96 -2.90
CA THR A 51 3.86 11.55 -2.89
C THR A 51 2.38 11.42 -3.26
N GLN A 52 2.08 10.62 -4.28
CA GLN A 52 0.72 10.22 -4.58
C GLN A 52 0.29 9.09 -3.65
N VAL A 53 -0.82 9.25 -2.95
CA VAL A 53 -1.31 8.28 -1.98
C VAL A 53 -2.54 7.59 -2.53
N LEU A 54 -2.41 6.29 -2.81
CA LEU A 54 -3.47 5.44 -3.34
C LEU A 54 -3.94 4.47 -2.25
N VAL A 55 -5.24 4.39 -2.04
CA VAL A 55 -5.83 3.65 -0.91
C VAL A 55 -6.88 2.68 -1.42
N SER A 56 -6.85 1.46 -0.91
CA SER A 56 -7.91 0.49 -1.12
C SER A 56 -9.27 0.99 -0.62
N PRO A 57 -10.39 0.65 -1.29
CA PRO A 57 -11.73 1.03 -0.83
C PRO A 57 -12.17 0.34 0.47
N ALA A 58 -11.44 -0.68 0.95
CA ALA A 58 -11.77 -1.34 2.20
C ALA A 58 -11.67 -0.40 3.41
N LEU A 59 -12.68 -0.45 4.30
CA LEU A 59 -12.80 0.50 5.41
C LEU A 59 -11.55 0.54 6.30
N ARG A 60 -10.98 -0.62 6.63
CA ARG A 60 -9.72 -0.74 7.37
C ARG A 60 -8.53 -0.02 6.71
N ALA A 61 -8.46 0.03 5.38
CA ALA A 61 -7.41 0.73 4.66
C ALA A 61 -7.65 2.23 4.68
N LEU A 62 -8.90 2.68 4.44
CA LEU A 62 -9.31 4.07 4.55
C LEU A 62 -9.01 4.65 5.95
N GLN A 63 -9.40 3.93 7.01
CA GLN A 63 -9.11 4.31 8.40
C GLN A 63 -7.62 4.24 8.76
N THR A 64 -6.84 3.40 8.06
CA THR A 64 -5.38 3.40 8.23
C THR A 64 -4.78 4.69 7.64
N ALA A 65 -5.32 5.15 6.51
CA ALA A 65 -4.88 6.34 5.83
C ALA A 65 -5.35 7.65 6.49
N GLU A 66 -6.49 7.64 7.17
CA GLU A 66 -7.14 8.82 7.77
C GLU A 66 -6.19 9.79 8.51
N PRO A 67 -5.21 9.35 9.33
CA PRO A 67 -4.35 10.29 10.04
C PRO A 67 -3.20 10.87 9.20
N LEU A 68 -3.09 10.51 7.91
CA LEU A 68 -2.10 11.08 7.00
C LEU A 68 -2.49 12.50 6.57
N ASP A 69 -1.50 13.38 6.52
CA ASP A 69 -1.66 14.75 6.03
C ASP A 69 -1.37 14.83 4.53
N PHE A 70 -1.97 13.91 3.77
CA PHE A 70 -1.82 13.77 2.33
C PHE A 70 -3.19 13.56 1.69
N LYS A 71 -3.40 14.17 0.51
CA LYS A 71 -4.58 13.85 -0.29
C LYS A 71 -4.49 12.41 -0.76
N SER A 72 -5.41 11.57 -0.31
CA SER A 72 -5.55 10.19 -0.76
C SER A 72 -6.55 10.08 -1.91
N GLU A 73 -6.25 9.18 -2.83
CA GLU A 73 -7.13 8.73 -3.90
C GLU A 73 -7.59 7.31 -3.57
N ILE A 74 -8.90 7.07 -3.64
CA ILE A 74 -9.45 5.72 -3.47
C ILE A 74 -9.39 5.01 -4.83
N VAL A 75 -8.73 3.86 -4.86
CA VAL A 75 -8.50 3.10 -6.10
C VAL A 75 -9.09 1.71 -5.97
N GLU A 76 -10.17 1.44 -6.71
CA GLU A 76 -10.90 0.16 -6.69
C GLU A 76 -10.00 -1.05 -7.00
N ALA A 77 -9.02 -0.89 -7.89
CA ALA A 77 -8.08 -1.95 -8.22
C ALA A 77 -7.17 -2.39 -7.06
N LEU A 78 -7.15 -1.66 -5.93
CA LEU A 78 -6.42 -2.02 -4.70
C LEU A 78 -7.26 -2.83 -3.69
N GLN A 79 -8.38 -3.42 -4.11
CA GLN A 79 -9.18 -4.32 -3.26
C GLN A 79 -8.34 -5.51 -2.71
N PRO A 80 -8.78 -6.15 -1.60
CA PRO A 80 -8.00 -7.22 -0.94
C PRO A 80 -7.57 -8.36 -1.87
N ASP A 81 -8.46 -8.80 -2.75
CA ASP A 81 -8.29 -10.00 -3.58
C ASP A 81 -7.79 -9.69 -5.00
N THR A 82 -7.22 -8.49 -5.21
CA THR A 82 -6.67 -8.09 -6.51
C THR A 82 -5.38 -8.85 -6.84
N SER A 83 -5.11 -9.01 -8.14
CA SER A 83 -3.89 -9.66 -8.64
C SER A 83 -2.69 -8.71 -8.62
N LEU A 84 -1.46 -9.26 -8.56
CA LEU A 84 -0.25 -8.45 -8.70
C LEU A 84 -0.23 -7.68 -10.02
N GLN A 85 -0.63 -8.31 -11.14
CA GLN A 85 -0.69 -7.65 -12.44
C GLN A 85 -1.60 -6.41 -12.42
N ASN A 86 -2.74 -6.45 -11.72
CA ASN A 86 -3.60 -5.28 -11.59
C ASN A 86 -2.90 -4.15 -10.82
N ILE A 87 -2.15 -4.47 -9.76
CA ILE A 87 -1.36 -3.49 -9.02
C ILE A 87 -0.28 -2.86 -9.92
N LEU A 88 0.42 -3.67 -10.72
CA LEU A 88 1.43 -3.18 -11.67
C LEU A 88 0.80 -2.27 -12.73
N ASN A 89 -0.36 -2.65 -13.27
CA ASN A 89 -1.12 -1.84 -14.22
C ASN A 89 -1.54 -0.49 -13.61
N VAL A 90 -2.00 -0.49 -12.34
CA VAL A 90 -2.32 0.74 -11.60
C VAL A 90 -1.08 1.61 -11.50
N LEU A 91 0.05 1.09 -11.02
CA LEU A 91 1.31 1.85 -10.92
C LEU A 91 1.75 2.43 -12.27
N GLY A 92 1.52 1.71 -13.37
CA GLY A 92 1.79 2.15 -14.75
C GLY A 92 1.02 3.40 -15.18
N GLN A 93 -0.11 3.71 -14.55
CA GLN A 93 -0.95 4.87 -14.89
C GLN A 93 -0.46 6.17 -14.25
N TYR A 94 0.40 6.10 -13.24
CA TYR A 94 0.82 7.27 -12.47
C TYR A 94 2.19 7.78 -12.91
N SER A 95 2.26 9.09 -13.14
CA SER A 95 3.51 9.82 -13.43
C SER A 95 3.91 10.65 -12.22
N ALA A 96 4.44 9.98 -11.17
CA ALA A 96 4.96 10.62 -9.97
C ALA A 96 6.35 10.07 -9.61
N ASP A 97 7.13 10.86 -8.87
CA ASP A 97 8.42 10.42 -8.32
C ASP A 97 8.25 9.45 -7.15
N SER A 98 7.16 9.58 -6.38
CA SER A 98 6.88 8.77 -5.20
C SER A 98 5.41 8.38 -5.17
N VAL A 99 5.14 7.10 -4.94
CA VAL A 99 3.78 6.56 -4.81
C VAL A 99 3.69 5.74 -3.53
N MET A 100 2.64 5.97 -2.74
CA MET A 100 2.29 5.16 -1.59
C MET A 100 1.02 4.37 -1.87
N LEU A 101 1.05 3.05 -1.69
CA LEU A 101 -0.11 2.16 -1.72
C LEU A 101 -0.48 1.74 -0.30
N ILE A 102 -1.74 1.95 0.10
CA ILE A 102 -2.28 1.50 1.38
C ILE A 102 -3.30 0.40 1.15
N GLY A 103 -3.03 -0.80 1.66
CA GLY A 103 -3.84 -1.96 1.30
C GLY A 103 -3.51 -3.26 2.02
N HIS A 104 -3.44 -4.38 1.28
CA HIS A 104 -3.65 -5.71 1.85
C HIS A 104 -2.56 -6.71 1.49
N GLN A 105 -2.52 -7.79 2.27
CA GLN A 105 -1.96 -9.04 1.77
C GLN A 105 -3.05 -9.80 0.98
N PRO A 106 -2.65 -10.63 -0.01
CA PRO A 106 -1.28 -11.04 -0.30
C PRO A 106 -0.49 -10.07 -1.19
N TRP A 107 -1.17 -9.23 -1.97
CA TRP A 107 -0.53 -8.49 -3.07
C TRP A 107 0.56 -7.51 -2.65
N ILE A 108 0.52 -6.91 -1.44
CA ILE A 108 1.65 -6.10 -0.94
C ILE A 108 2.92 -6.94 -0.85
N GLY A 109 2.80 -8.16 -0.31
CA GLY A 109 3.93 -9.07 -0.17
C GLY A 109 4.45 -9.55 -1.52
N ALA A 110 3.54 -9.81 -2.47
CA ALA A 110 3.90 -10.17 -3.84
C ALA A 110 4.63 -9.02 -4.56
N LEU A 111 4.13 -7.78 -4.42
CA LEU A 111 4.77 -6.62 -5.03
C LEU A 111 6.17 -6.36 -4.46
N ILE A 112 6.37 -6.54 -3.14
CA ILE A 112 7.71 -6.41 -2.55
C ILE A 112 8.65 -7.46 -3.12
N ALA A 113 8.23 -8.73 -3.19
CA ALA A 113 9.05 -9.81 -3.74
C ALA A 113 9.41 -9.52 -5.20
N HIS A 114 8.42 -9.11 -6.00
CA HIS A 114 8.59 -8.78 -7.41
C HIS A 114 9.63 -7.66 -7.60
N LEU A 115 9.51 -6.56 -6.84
CA LEU A 115 10.42 -5.42 -6.96
C LEU A 115 11.84 -5.72 -6.46
N LEU A 116 12.02 -6.65 -5.53
CA LEU A 116 13.33 -6.99 -4.96
C LEU A 116 14.08 -8.08 -5.74
N SER A 117 13.37 -9.09 -6.24
CA SER A 117 14.00 -10.29 -6.83
C SER A 117 13.41 -10.74 -8.16
N GLY A 118 12.36 -10.08 -8.67
CA GLY A 118 11.62 -10.54 -9.85
C GLY A 118 10.84 -11.84 -9.63
N ASP A 119 10.65 -12.25 -8.37
CA ASP A 119 9.83 -13.39 -7.97
C ASP A 119 8.52 -12.87 -7.37
N ASP A 120 7.39 -13.44 -7.79
CA ASP A 120 6.06 -13.01 -7.36
C ASP A 120 5.59 -13.74 -6.09
N LYS A 121 6.42 -14.63 -5.53
CA LYS A 121 6.10 -15.36 -4.31
C LYS A 121 5.98 -14.42 -3.11
N ALA A 122 4.74 -14.18 -2.71
CA ALA A 122 4.41 -13.23 -1.65
C ALA A 122 5.16 -13.51 -0.34
N ILE A 123 5.82 -12.48 0.17
CA ILE A 123 6.40 -12.49 1.52
C ILE A 123 5.39 -11.98 2.56
N SER A 124 5.56 -12.42 3.82
CA SER A 124 4.66 -11.99 4.90
C SER A 124 5.00 -10.58 5.37
N VAL A 125 4.06 -9.65 5.16
CA VAL A 125 4.10 -8.29 5.70
C VAL A 125 3.13 -8.13 6.86
N LYS A 126 3.60 -7.78 8.05
CA LYS A 126 2.73 -7.62 9.25
C LYS A 126 1.72 -6.47 9.05
N LYS A 127 0.54 -6.60 9.67
CA LYS A 127 -0.46 -5.50 9.69
C LYS A 127 0.16 -4.22 10.24
N GLY A 128 -0.13 -3.08 9.63
CA GLY A 128 0.40 -1.78 9.99
C GLY A 128 1.86 -1.53 9.62
N ALA A 129 2.56 -2.51 9.02
CA ALA A 129 3.95 -2.33 8.59
C ALA A 129 4.04 -1.52 7.29
N VAL A 130 5.08 -0.70 7.21
CA VAL A 130 5.45 0.08 6.02
C VAL A 130 6.73 -0.48 5.43
N TRP A 131 6.76 -0.61 4.11
CA TRP A 131 7.96 -0.86 3.31
C TRP A 131 8.19 0.34 2.40
N TRP A 132 9.42 0.85 2.38
CA TRP A 132 9.81 1.94 1.49
C TRP A 132 10.92 1.43 0.59
N LEU A 133 10.61 1.25 -0.69
CA LEU A 133 11.52 0.73 -1.70
C LEU A 133 11.92 1.86 -2.63
N ARG A 134 13.23 1.98 -2.87
CA ARG A 134 13.78 2.88 -3.88
C ARG A 134 14.15 2.08 -5.12
N LEU A 135 13.54 2.42 -6.24
CA LEU A 135 13.88 1.88 -7.54
C LEU A 135 15.13 2.62 -8.05
N SER A 136 16.20 1.88 -8.34
CA SER A 136 17.35 2.46 -9.03
C SER A 136 17.02 2.59 -10.52
N GLN A 137 17.46 3.66 -11.19
CA GLN A 137 17.43 3.65 -12.64
C GLN A 137 18.47 2.63 -13.12
N GLN A 138 18.06 1.46 -13.58
CA GLN A 138 18.96 0.59 -14.31
C GLN A 138 19.33 1.26 -15.65
N SER A 139 20.62 1.47 -15.86
CA SER A 139 21.19 1.74 -17.18
C SER A 139 20.92 0.54 -18.10
N LYS A 140 19.98 0.70 -19.04
CA LYS A 140 19.66 -0.22 -20.14
C LYS A 140 19.23 -1.63 -19.70
N GLY A 141 17.94 -1.78 -19.44
CA GLY A 141 17.27 -3.04 -19.19
C GLY A 141 16.10 -2.75 -18.26
N GLY A 142 15.01 -2.22 -18.84
CA GLY A 142 13.88 -1.75 -18.04
C GLY A 142 13.35 -2.85 -17.13
N TYR A 143 12.99 -2.48 -15.90
CA TYR A 143 12.06 -3.28 -15.11
C TYR A 143 10.87 -3.62 -16.02
N GLN A 144 10.69 -4.90 -16.33
CA GLN A 144 9.45 -5.38 -16.92
C GLN A 144 8.44 -5.44 -15.77
N LEU A 145 7.67 -4.38 -15.65
CA LEU A 145 6.40 -4.34 -14.91
C LEU A 145 5.28 -4.68 -15.89
#